data_AF-A0A9X4L9H4-F1
#
_entry.id   AF-A0A9X4L9H4-F1
#
_cell.length_a   1.000
_cell.length_b   1.000
_cell.length_c   1.000
_cell.angle_alpha   90.00
_cell.angle_beta   90.00
_cell.angle_gamma   90.00
#
_symmetry.space_group_name_H-M   'P 1'
#
loop_
_entity.id
_entity.type
_entity.pdbx_description
1 polymer ?
#
loop_
_entity_poly.entity_id
_entity_poly.type
_entity_poly.pdbx_seq_one_letter_code
_entity_poly.pdbx_strand_id
1 'polypeptide(L)'
;MADVLKVYQGQTVVGQAERSVDGTASVTVEGLEVGTEYPAGTYEVAFSNESGESAKVDVPAFTTKESAPTEPENVEVNANEDSADVSAE
;
A
#
# COMPACT_ATOMS: atom_id res chain seq x y z
N MET A 1 -25.05 8.54 -13.95
CA MET A 1 -24.14 9.15 -12.96
C MET A 1 -23.22 8.04 -12.49
N ALA A 2 -21.90 8.22 -12.60
CA ALA A 2 -20.95 7.22 -12.11
C ALA A 2 -20.73 7.46 -10.61
N ASP A 3 -20.78 6.40 -9.82
CA ASP A 3 -20.40 6.49 -8.40
C ASP A 3 -18.88 6.58 -8.32
N VAL A 4 -18.33 7.41 -7.43
CA VAL A 4 -16.88 7.50 -7.19
C VAL A 4 -16.59 6.89 -5.83
N LEU A 5 -15.80 5.83 -5.78
CA LEU A 5 -15.26 5.28 -4.55
C LEU A 5 -14.14 6.19 -4.06
N LYS A 6 -14.28 6.74 -2.86
CA LYS A 6 -13.24 7.48 -2.15
C LYS A 6 -12.69 6.63 -1.02
N VAL A 7 -11.37 6.55 -0.92
CA VAL A 7 -10.65 5.92 0.18
C VAL A 7 -10.13 7.02 1.08
N TYR A 8 -10.55 6.98 2.33
CA TYR A 8 -10.15 7.88 3.40
C TYR A 8 -9.15 7.18 4.30
N GLN A 9 -8.16 7.93 4.78
CA GLN A 9 -7.31 7.57 5.91
C GLN A 9 -7.56 8.62 7.00
N GLY A 10 -8.39 8.27 7.98
CA GLY A 10 -8.92 9.22 8.95
C GLY A 10 -9.75 10.33 8.30
N GLN A 11 -9.18 11.53 8.14
CA GLN A 11 -9.87 12.71 7.57
C GLN A 11 -9.39 13.06 6.15
N THR A 12 -8.37 12.36 5.64
CA THR A 12 -7.74 12.67 4.36
C THR A 12 -8.16 11.65 3.31
N VAL A 13 -8.51 12.10 2.10
CA VAL A 13 -8.72 11.20 0.96
C VAL A 13 -7.35 10.81 0.42
N VAL A 14 -7.00 9.52 0.52
CA VAL A 14 -5.75 8.95 0.02
C VAL A 14 -5.90 8.34 -1.37
N GLY A 15 -7.12 8.14 -1.83
CA GLY A 15 -7.37 7.67 -3.19
C GLY A 15 -8.84 7.78 -3.60
N GLN A 16 -9.08 7.81 -4.89
CA GLN A 16 -10.43 7.83 -5.45
C GLN A 16 -10.46 7.08 -6.80
N ALA A 17 -11.54 6.37 -7.09
CA ALA A 17 -11.74 5.69 -8.37
C ALA A 17 -13.21 5.70 -8.77
N GLU A 18 -13.45 5.78 -10.07
CA GLU A 18 -14.77 5.66 -10.63
C GLU A 18 -15.26 4.20 -10.54
N ARG A 19 -16.53 4.03 -10.22
CA ARG A 19 -17.19 2.73 -10.21
C ARG A 19 -17.33 2.25 -11.65
N SER A 20 -16.77 1.08 -11.91
CA SER A 20 -16.87 0.42 -13.19
C SER A 20 -18.31 0.00 -13.48
N VAL A 21 -18.60 -0.26 -14.76
CA VAL A 21 -19.91 -0.70 -15.25
C VAL A 21 -20.38 -2.01 -14.60
N ASP A 22 -19.44 -2.85 -14.15
CA ASP A 22 -19.68 -4.09 -13.40
C ASP A 22 -20.06 -3.84 -11.92
N GLY A 23 -20.19 -2.57 -11.51
CA GLY A 23 -20.54 -2.18 -10.15
C GLY A 23 -19.39 -2.29 -9.15
N THR A 24 -18.17 -2.61 -9.60
CA THR A 24 -16.96 -2.69 -8.78
C THR A 24 -16.12 -1.43 -8.95
N ALA A 25 -15.53 -0.92 -7.87
CA ALA A 25 -14.56 0.17 -7.91
C ALA A 25 -13.26 -0.30 -7.26
N SER A 26 -12.13 0.00 -7.89
CA SER A 26 -10.81 -0.36 -7.39
C SER A 26 -9.94 0.89 -7.27
N VAL A 27 -9.48 1.18 -6.06
CA VAL A 27 -8.51 2.25 -5.79
C VAL A 27 -7.19 1.61 -5.43
N THR A 28 -6.12 2.07 -6.07
CA THR A 28 -4.75 1.78 -5.65
C THR A 28 -4.30 2.90 -4.72
N VAL A 29 -3.98 2.54 -3.46
CA VAL A 29 -3.39 3.48 -2.49
C VAL A 29 -1.87 3.35 -2.60
N GLU A 30 -1.21 4.42 -3.01
CA GLU A 30 0.25 4.49 -3.11
C GLU A 30 0.86 5.16 -1.86
N GLY A 31 2.16 4.98 -1.64
CA GLY A 31 2.86 5.58 -0.50
C GLY A 31 2.64 4.88 0.85
N LEU A 32 2.22 3.61 0.81
CA LEU A 32 2.16 2.76 2.00
C LEU A 32 3.57 2.31 2.40
N GLU A 33 3.81 2.19 3.70
CA GLU A 33 5.04 1.62 4.23
C GLU A 33 5.06 0.11 3.96
N VAL A 34 6.20 -0.40 3.49
CA VAL A 34 6.42 -1.82 3.17
C VAL A 34 6.61 -2.64 4.43
N GLY A 35 6.02 -3.83 4.47
CA GLY A 35 6.03 -4.68 5.68
C GLY A 35 5.25 -4.10 6.86
N THR A 36 4.39 -3.11 6.64
CA THR A 36 3.61 -2.44 7.69
C THR A 36 2.20 -3.02 7.75
N GLU A 37 1.79 -3.37 8.97
CA GLU A 37 0.42 -3.76 9.27
C GLU A 37 -0.47 -2.52 9.44
N TYR A 38 -1.53 -2.44 8.65
CA TYR A 38 -2.58 -1.42 8.80
C TYR A 38 -3.80 -2.08 9.44
N PRO A 39 -4.17 -1.71 10.69
CA PRO A 39 -5.31 -2.31 11.38
C PRO A 39 -6.64 -1.94 10.71
N ALA A 40 -7.68 -2.73 10.99
CA ALA A 40 -9.03 -2.47 10.47
C ALA A 40 -9.53 -1.09 10.92
N GLY A 41 -10.17 -0.37 10.01
CA GLY A 41 -10.63 1.01 10.25
C GLY A 41 -9.53 2.07 10.11
N THR A 42 -8.30 1.71 9.74
CA THR A 42 -7.28 2.71 9.34
C THR A 42 -7.68 3.42 8.05
N TYR A 43 -8.26 2.63 7.13
CA TYR A 43 -8.83 3.15 5.89
C TYR A 43 -10.34 2.95 5.91
N GLU A 44 -11.07 3.94 5.44
CA GLU A 44 -12.52 3.90 5.26
C GLU A 44 -12.82 4.14 3.79
N VAL A 45 -13.82 3.44 3.24
CA VAL A 45 -14.27 3.67 1.87
C VAL A 45 -15.70 4.15 1.83
N ALA A 46 -15.98 5.13 0.99
CA ALA A 46 -17.34 5.61 0.73
C ALA A 46 -17.55 5.89 -0.75
N PHE A 47 -18.75 5.58 -1.24
CA PHE A 47 -19.17 5.97 -2.58
C PHE A 47 -19.78 7.37 -2.54
N SER A 48 -19.30 8.25 -3.40
CA SER A 48 -19.76 9.63 -3.53
C SER A 48 -20.25 9.87 -4.96
N ASN A 49 -21.46 10.41 -5.12
CA ASN A 49 -22.04 10.79 -6.39
C ASN A 49 -22.81 12.12 -6.25
N GLU A 50 -23.42 12.62 -7.33
CA GLU A 50 -24.19 13.88 -7.30
C GLU A 50 -25.39 13.85 -6.33
N SER A 51 -25.87 12.66 -5.96
CA SER A 51 -26.99 12.50 -5.02
C SER A 51 -26.55 12.52 -3.55
N GLY A 52 -25.25 12.38 -3.27
CA GLY A 52 -24.70 12.35 -1.92
C GLY A 52 -23.56 11.36 -1.74
N GLU A 53 -23.13 11.18 -0.50
CA GLU A 53 -22.13 10.20 -0.08
C GLU A 53 -22.79 9.05 0.69
N SER A 54 -22.35 7.82 0.43
CA SER A 54 -22.79 6.62 1.16
C SER A 54 -22.22 6.59 2.58
N ALA A 55 -22.69 5.64 3.39
CA ALA A 55 -22.00 5.29 4.63
C ALA A 55 -20.55 4.91 4.35
N LYS A 56 -19.65 5.34 5.24
CA LYS A 56 -18.26 4.90 5.27
C LYS A 56 -18.21 3.45 5.77
N VAL A 57 -17.43 2.64 5.07
CA VAL A 57 -17.20 1.24 5.42
C VAL A 57 -15.73 1.08 5.78
N ASP A 58 -15.45 0.50 6.94
CA ASP A 58 -14.10 0.21 7.38
C ASP A 58 -13.44 -0.84 6.49
N VAL A 59 -12.23 -0.54 6.01
CA VAL A 59 -11.38 -1.51 5.33
C VAL A 59 -10.83 -2.48 6.38
N PRO A 60 -10.88 -3.80 6.13
CA PRO A 60 -10.31 -4.78 7.04
C PRO A 60 -8.79 -4.62 7.15
N ALA A 61 -8.21 -5.15 8.23
CA ALA A 61 -6.76 -5.10 8.43
C ALA A 61 -6.02 -5.77 7.27
N PHE A 62 -4.95 -5.14 6.82
CA PHE A 62 -4.08 -5.68 5.78
C PHE A 62 -2.62 -5.37 6.08
N THR A 63 -1.74 -6.24 5.63
CA THR A 63 -0.29 -6.06 5.73
C THR A 63 0.25 -5.84 4.34
N THR A 64 1.02 -4.77 4.15
CA THR A 64 1.73 -4.57 2.88
C THR A 64 2.77 -5.67 2.72
N LYS A 65 3.08 -6.03 1.46
CA LYS A 65 4.15 -6.98 1.21
C LYS A 65 5.47 -6.37 1.65
N GLU A 66 6.33 -7.20 2.25
CA GLU A 66 7.71 -6.82 2.50
C GLU A 66 8.39 -6.47 1.18
N SER A 67 9.19 -5.41 1.19
CA SER A 67 10.08 -5.12 0.07
C SER A 67 11.15 -6.21 -0.01
N ALA A 68 11.74 -6.38 -1.20
CA ALA A 68 12.99 -7.12 -1.30
C ALA A 68 14.02 -6.55 -0.31
N PRO A 69 14.93 -7.38 0.23
CA PRO A 69 15.99 -6.88 1.09
C PRO A 69 16.74 -5.76 0.37
N THR A 70 17.18 -4.76 1.13
CA THR A 70 18.03 -3.69 0.60
C THR A 70 19.27 -4.31 -0.06
N GLU A 71 19.77 -3.66 -1.11
CA GLU A 71 21.00 -4.08 -1.77
C GLU A 71 22.13 -4.06 -0.73
N PRO A 72 22.95 -5.13 -0.61
CA PRO A 72 24.06 -5.17 0.34
C PRO A 72 24.98 -3.97 0.14
N GLU A 73 25.22 -3.24 1.22
CA GLU A 73 26.20 -2.15 1.26
C GLU A 73 27.56 -2.68 1.72
N ASN A 74 28.62 -1.88 1.51
CA ASN A 74 29.98 -2.19 1.96
C ASN A 74 30.47 -3.62 1.64
N VAL A 75 30.41 -4.01 0.36
CA VAL A 75 30.94 -5.30 -0.08
C VAL A 75 32.47 -5.32 0.03
N GLU A 76 32.98 -6.10 0.98
CA GLU A 76 34.42 -6.27 1.21
C GLU A 76 34.88 -7.67 0.77
N VAL A 77 36.05 -7.72 0.12
CA VAL A 77 36.68 -8.97 -0.31
C VAL A 77 38.10 -9.04 0.24
N ASN A 78 38.38 -10.09 1.01
CA ASN A 78 39.71 -10.36 1.55
C ASN A 78 40.27 -11.65 0.94
N ALA A 79 41.25 -11.52 0.06
CA ALA A 79 41.86 -12.64 -0.66
C ALA A 79 43.06 -13.22 0.10
N ASN A 80 43.08 -14.54 0.20
CA ASN A 80 44.15 -15.39 0.74
C ASN A 80 44.79 -16.22 -0.40
N GLU A 81 45.81 -17.04 -0.09
CA GLU A 81 46.58 -17.80 -1.10
C GLU A 81 45.70 -18.57 -2.11
N ASP A 82 44.63 -19.23 -1.64
CA ASP A 82 43.70 -20.00 -2.49
C ASP A 82 42.22 -19.82 -2.09
N SER A 83 41.88 -18.78 -1.31
CA SER A 83 40.50 -18.52 -0.86
C SER A 83 40.20 -17.02 -0.77
N ALA A 84 38.93 -16.64 -0.70
CA ALA A 84 38.54 -15.26 -0.41
C ALA A 84 37.33 -15.23 0.53
N ASP A 85 37.36 -14.34 1.51
CA ASP A 85 36.22 -14.02 2.37
C ASP A 85 35.46 -12.85 1.75
N VAL A 86 34.13 -13.00 1.64
CA VAL A 86 33.23 -11.98 1.09
C VAL A 86 32.22 -11.62 2.16
N SER A 87 32.16 -10.33 2.51
CA SER A 87 31.27 -9.77 3.53
C SER A 87 30.50 -8.57 2.97
N ALA A 88 29.33 -8.28 3.53
CA ALA A 88 28.49 -7.12 3.19
C ALA A 88 27.67 -6.68 4.41
N GLU A 89 27.24 -5.41 4.43
CA GLU A 89 26.41 -4.76 5.46
C GLU A 89 24.96 -4.51 4.99
#